data_AF-A0A3D5JJH8-F1
#
_entry.id   AF-A0A3D5JJH8-F1
#
_cell.length_a   1.000
_cell.length_b   1.000
_cell.length_c   1.000
_cell.angle_alpha   90.00
_cell.angle_beta   90.00
_cell.angle_gamma   90.00
#
_symmetry.space_group_name_H-M   'P 1'
#
loop_
_entity.id
_entity.type
_entity.pdbx_description
1 polymer ?
#
loop_
_entity_poly.entity_id
_entity_poly.type
_entity_poly.pdbx_seq_one_letter_code
_entity_poly.pdbx_strand_id
1 'polypeptide(L)'
;AVETEAELDAVMNATGEAVGLLLDTGHLVFAGGDNAAVIARHGKRINHFHTKDIRADVLSGIDRNEESFLDCVLKGVFTVPGDGMIDYDDIMKRLFD
;
A
#
# COMPACT_ATOMS: atom_id res chain seq x y z
N ALA A 1 0.16 -11.40 10.78
CA ALA A 1 0.64 -10.49 9.71
C ALA A 1 -0.01 -9.12 9.95
N VAL A 2 0.48 -8.07 9.30
CA VAL A 2 -0.15 -6.74 9.26
C VAL A 2 -0.39 -6.45 7.79
N GLU A 3 -1.64 -6.36 7.37
CA GLU A 3 -2.01 -6.22 5.96
C GLU A 3 -2.97 -5.05 5.75
N THR A 4 -4.04 -5.01 6.52
CA THR A 4 -5.09 -4.00 6.35
C THR A 4 -4.73 -2.67 6.99
N GLU A 5 -5.38 -1.60 6.54
CA GLU A 5 -5.26 -0.27 7.13
C GLU A 5 -5.57 -0.26 8.63
N ALA A 6 -6.57 -1.03 9.08
CA ALA A 6 -6.94 -1.13 10.49
C ALA A 6 -5.86 -1.83 11.35
N GLU A 7 -5.25 -2.90 10.82
CA GLU A 7 -4.14 -3.58 11.50
C GLU A 7 -2.89 -2.70 11.55
N LEU A 8 -2.59 -1.98 10.46
CA LEU A 8 -1.51 -1.00 10.41
C LEU A 8 -1.73 0.07 11.48
N ASP A 9 -2.91 0.68 11.52
CA ASP A 9 -3.28 1.69 12.53
C ASP A 9 -3.11 1.14 13.95
N ALA A 10 -3.55 -0.09 14.21
CA ALA A 10 -3.41 -0.73 15.51
C ALA A 10 -1.94 -0.88 15.92
N VAL A 11 -1.05 -1.31 15.02
CA VAL A 11 0.39 -1.41 15.30
C VAL A 11 1.00 -0.04 15.54
N MET A 12 0.67 0.95 14.72
CA MET A 12 1.19 2.31 14.87
C MET A 12 0.78 2.94 16.20
N ASN A 13 -0.45 2.69 16.66
CA ASN A 13 -0.95 3.14 17.95
C ASN A 13 -0.36 2.37 19.14
N ALA A 14 0.02 1.11 18.95
CA ALA A 14 0.62 0.27 19.98
C ALA A 14 2.15 0.46 20.12
N THR A 15 2.77 1.25 19.25
CA THR A 15 4.22 1.42 19.20
C THR A 15 4.64 2.89 19.23
N GLY A 16 5.84 3.16 19.74
CA GLY A 16 6.41 4.51 19.82
C GLY A 16 7.31 4.87 18.65
N GLU A 17 8.06 5.98 18.78
CA GLU A 17 8.92 6.55 17.73
C GLU A 17 10.04 5.62 17.24
N ALA A 18 10.45 4.64 18.05
CA ALA A 18 11.44 3.65 17.65
C ALA A 18 10.95 2.72 16.51
N VAL A 19 9.64 2.68 16.24
CA VAL A 19 9.04 1.86 15.17
C VAL A 19 8.56 2.77 14.05
N GLY A 20 9.34 2.82 12.97
CA GLY A 20 8.93 3.52 11.74
C GLY A 20 8.05 2.67 10.83
N LEU A 21 7.36 3.35 9.92
CA LEU A 21 6.48 2.77 8.91
C LEU A 21 7.20 2.74 7.56
N LEU A 22 7.25 1.56 6.95
CA LEU A 22 7.48 1.41 5.52
C LEU A 22 6.11 1.48 4.84
N LEU A 23 5.87 2.55 4.08
CA LEU A 23 4.67 2.63 3.24
C LEU A 23 4.95 1.97 1.89
N ASP A 24 4.25 0.86 1.60
CA ASP A 24 4.23 0.21 0.29
C ASP A 24 2.87 0.44 -0.36
N THR A 25 2.86 1.27 -1.41
CA THR A 25 1.62 1.79 -2.00
C THR A 25 0.76 0.70 -2.61
N GLY A 26 1.40 -0.31 -3.20
CA GLY A 26 0.71 -1.38 -3.92
C GLY A 26 0.13 -2.39 -2.95
N HIS A 27 0.89 -2.77 -1.91
CA HIS A 27 0.38 -3.68 -0.89
C HIS A 27 -0.80 -3.09 -0.13
N LEU A 28 -0.76 -1.80 0.24
CA LEU A 28 -1.87 -1.19 0.97
C LEU A 28 -3.15 -1.15 0.11
N VAL A 29 -3.04 -0.75 -1.16
CA VAL A 29 -4.17 -0.77 -2.10
C VAL A 29 -4.67 -2.21 -2.34
N PHE A 30 -3.76 -3.17 -2.47
CA PHE A 30 -4.13 -4.59 -2.57
C PHE A 30 -4.91 -5.07 -1.35
N ALA A 31 -4.60 -4.57 -0.15
CA ALA A 31 -5.35 -4.86 1.07
C ALA A 31 -6.67 -4.07 1.20
N GLY A 32 -7.00 -3.22 0.22
CA GLY A 32 -8.18 -2.35 0.23
C GLY A 32 -8.02 -1.06 1.05
N GLY A 33 -6.80 -0.69 1.42
CA GLY A 33 -6.50 0.54 2.16
C GLY A 33 -6.25 1.76 1.27
N ASP A 34 -6.23 2.93 1.90
CA ASP A 34 -6.03 4.24 1.28
C ASP A 34 -4.66 4.84 1.66
N ASN A 35 -3.78 4.96 0.66
CA ASN A 35 -2.46 5.56 0.84
C ASN A 35 -2.53 7.01 1.35
N ALA A 36 -3.44 7.83 0.83
CA ALA A 36 -3.55 9.23 1.22
C ALA A 36 -4.00 9.35 2.69
N ALA A 37 -4.92 8.49 3.11
CA ALA A 37 -5.38 8.44 4.49
C ALA A 37 -4.27 7.97 5.45
N VAL A 38 -3.49 6.95 5.08
CA VAL A 38 -2.35 6.48 5.89
C VAL A 38 -1.24 7.53 5.97
N ILE A 39 -0.91 8.22 4.87
CA ILE A 39 0.08 9.32 4.90
C ILE A 39 -0.41 10.45 5.83
N ALA A 40 -1.68 10.83 5.74
CA ALA A 40 -2.23 11.87 6.60
C ALA A 40 -2.17 11.51 8.10
N ARG A 41 -2.42 10.24 8.46
CA ARG A 41 -2.42 9.79 9.86
C ARG A 41 -1.03 9.50 10.41
N HIS A 42 -0.19 8.83 9.62
CA HIS A 42 1.09 8.24 10.08
C HIS A 42 2.32 8.79 9.37
N GLY A 43 2.18 9.81 8.51
CA GLY A 43 3.26 10.36 7.67
C GLY A 43 4.54 10.70 8.43
N LYS A 44 4.41 11.25 9.65
CA LYS A 44 5.56 11.57 10.53
C LYS A 44 6.40 10.36 10.94
N ARG A 45 5.83 9.15 10.88
CA ARG A 45 6.53 7.90 11.21
C ARG A 45 6.97 7.14 9.97
N ILE A 46 6.63 7.60 8.75
CA ILE A 46 7.10 6.97 7.51
C ILE A 46 8.60 7.24 7.38
N ASN A 47 9.40 6.17 7.38
CA ASN A 47 10.86 6.25 7.27
C ASN A 47 11.42 5.50 6.06
N HIS A 48 10.56 4.77 5.34
CA HIS A 48 10.90 4.07 4.11
C HIS A 48 9.68 4.01 3.20
N PHE A 49 9.91 3.97 1.90
CA PHE A 49 8.84 4.02 0.90
C PHE A 49 9.13 3.05 -0.24
N HIS A 50 8.13 2.23 -0.57
CA HIS A 50 8.15 1.35 -1.74
C HIS A 50 7.11 1.82 -2.75
N THR A 51 7.59 2.16 -3.94
CA THR A 51 6.75 2.49 -5.09
C THR A 51 6.33 1.20 -5.80
N LYS A 52 5.17 0.67 -5.41
CA LYS A 52 4.54 -0.48 -6.07
C LYS A 52 3.19 -0.04 -6.60
N ASP A 53 3.01 -0.08 -7.91
CA ASP A 53 1.75 0.31 -8.55
C ASP A 53 0.85 -0.92 -8.75
N ILE A 54 -0.43 -0.70 -9.05
CA ILE A 54 -1.43 -1.74 -9.26
C ILE A 54 -2.12 -1.57 -10.61
N ARG A 55 -2.27 -2.67 -11.35
CA ARG A 55 -3.12 -2.72 -12.55
C ARG A 55 -4.57 -2.99 -12.13
N ALA A 56 -5.45 -2.01 -12.34
CA ALA A 56 -6.83 -2.03 -11.87
C ALA A 56 -7.66 -3.18 -12.48
N ASP A 57 -7.45 -3.45 -13.76
CA ASP A 57 -8.10 -4.51 -14.52
C ASP A 57 -7.72 -5.89 -13.95
N VAL A 58 -6.43 -6.13 -13.70
CA VAL A 58 -5.95 -7.37 -13.08
C VAL A 58 -6.50 -7.50 -11.67
N LEU A 59 -6.42 -6.45 -10.85
CA LEU A 59 -6.93 -6.46 -9.47
C LEU A 59 -8.43 -6.83 -9.42
N SER A 60 -9.22 -6.27 -10.33
CA SER A 60 -10.68 -6.52 -10.40
C SER A 60 -11.03 -7.97 -10.76
N GLY A 61 -10.11 -8.69 -11.41
CA GLY A 61 -10.29 -10.07 -11.85
C GLY A 61 -9.75 -11.14 -10.89
N ILE A 62 -9.20 -10.73 -9.74
CA ILE A 62 -8.65 -11.67 -8.75
C ILE A 62 -9.77 -12.32 -7.94
N ASP A 63 -9.74 -13.64 -7.84
CA ASP A 63 -10.53 -14.40 -6.88
C ASP A 63 -9.70 -14.73 -5.63
N ARG A 64 -9.98 -14.01 -4.53
CA ARG A 64 -9.25 -14.18 -3.27
C ARG A 64 -9.49 -15.52 -2.55
N ASN A 65 -10.51 -16.28 -2.96
CA ASN A 65 -10.79 -17.59 -2.36
C ASN A 65 -10.03 -18.72 -3.07
N GLU A 66 -9.66 -18.52 -4.33
CA GLU A 66 -9.05 -19.54 -5.19
C GLU A 66 -7.58 -19.24 -5.50
N GLU A 67 -7.17 -17.97 -5.49
CA GLU A 67 -5.85 -17.54 -5.89
C GLU A 67 -4.95 -17.23 -4.70
N SER A 68 -3.73 -17.78 -4.74
CA SER A 68 -2.69 -17.36 -3.81
C SER A 68 -2.19 -15.95 -4.13
N PHE A 69 -1.52 -15.34 -3.17
CA PHE A 69 -0.81 -14.09 -3.40
C PHE A 69 0.21 -14.20 -4.56
N LEU A 70 0.91 -15.33 -4.67
CA LEU A 70 1.86 -15.54 -5.76
C LEU A 70 1.15 -15.62 -7.12
N ASP A 71 -0.02 -16.26 -7.20
CA ASP A 71 -0.80 -16.31 -8.44
C ASP A 71 -1.21 -14.90 -8.87
N CYS A 72 -1.66 -14.07 -7.93
CA CYS A 72 -1.99 -12.66 -8.18
C CYS A 72 -0.78 -11.86 -8.71
N VAL A 73 0.40 -12.08 -8.12
CA VAL A 73 1.66 -11.46 -8.58
C VAL A 73 2.01 -11.92 -9.99
N LEU A 74 1.91 -13.23 -10.27
CA LEU A 74 2.22 -13.80 -11.59
C LEU A 74 1.23 -13.38 -12.67
N LYS A 75 -0.04 -13.11 -12.30
CA LYS A 75 -1.03 -12.46 -13.16
C LYS A 75 -0.72 -10.99 -13.45
N GLY A 76 0.26 -10.41 -12.74
CA GLY A 76 0.72 -9.05 -12.98
C GLY A 76 -0.10 -7.99 -12.25
N VAL A 77 -0.68 -8.31 -11.09
CA VAL A 77 -1.43 -7.30 -10.31
C VAL A 77 -0.57 -6.11 -9.93
N PHE A 78 0.70 -6.36 -9.59
CA PHE A 78 1.67 -5.32 -9.30
C PHE A 78 2.48 -4.92 -10.53
N THR A 79 2.81 -3.64 -10.59
CA THR A 79 3.64 -3.07 -11.65
C THR A 79 4.46 -1.88 -11.15
N VAL A 80 5.21 -1.27 -12.07
CA VAL A 80 6.00 -0.06 -11.84
C VAL A 80 5.12 1.20 -11.86
N PRO A 81 5.50 2.27 -11.16
CA PRO A 81 4.78 3.55 -11.18
C PRO A 81 4.51 4.07 -12.61
N GLY A 82 3.27 4.50 -12.86
CA GLY A 82 2.85 5.03 -14.15
C GLY A 82 2.39 3.98 -15.16
N ASP A 83 2.50 2.70 -14.81
CA ASP A 83 1.90 1.57 -15.54
C ASP A 83 0.70 0.97 -14.79
N GLY A 84 0.25 1.63 -13.72
CA GLY A 84 -0.93 1.24 -12.94
C GLY A 84 -1.86 2.42 -12.65
N MET A 85 -2.64 2.29 -11.57
CA MET A 85 -3.73 3.21 -11.24
C MET A 85 -3.40 4.18 -10.09
N ILE A 86 -2.26 4.04 -9.42
CA ILE A 86 -1.92 4.89 -8.27
C ILE A 86 -1.40 6.24 -8.78
N ASP A 87 -1.99 7.34 -8.33
CA ASP A 87 -1.55 8.70 -8.62
C ASP A 87 -0.29 9.04 -7.81
N TYR A 88 0.89 8.76 -8.38
CA TYR A 88 2.15 9.06 -7.71
C TYR A 88 2.45 10.55 -7.59
N ASP A 89 1.87 11.42 -8.43
CA ASP A 89 2.07 12.86 -8.28
C ASP A 89 1.41 13.36 -6.98
N ASP A 90 0.20 12.88 -6.68
CA ASP A 90 -0.47 13.15 -5.40
C ASP A 90 0.27 12.51 -4.21
N ILE A 91 0.67 11.24 -4.32
CA ILE A 91 1.41 10.56 -3.24
C ILE A 91 2.72 11.28 -2.91
N MET A 92 3.51 11.65 -3.93
CA MET A 92 4.80 12.30 -3.71
C MET A 92 4.65 13.70 -3.11
N LYS A 93 3.60 14.46 -3.48
CA LYS A 93 3.30 15.74 -2.82
C LYS A 93 2.99 15.55 -1.33
N ARG A 94 2.13 14.59 -0.99
CA ARG A 94 1.77 14.31 0.41
C ARG A 94 2.93 13.83 1.27
N LEU A 95 3.89 13.10 0.68
CA LEU A 95 5.09 12.67 1.38
C LEU A 95 6.11 13.79 1.55
N PHE A 96 6.07 14.80 0.69
CA PHE A 96 6.95 15.96 0.77
C PHE A 96 6.48 16.99 1.80
N ASP A 97 5.17 17.21 1.89
CA ASP A 97 4.52 18.17 2.80
C ASP A 97 4.64 17.77 4.29
#